data_AF-A0A924R249-F1
#
_entry.id   AF-A0A924R249-F1
#
_cell.length_a   1.000
_cell.length_b   1.000
_cell.length_c   1.000
_cell.angle_alpha   90.00
_cell.angle_beta   90.00
_cell.angle_gamma   90.00
#
_symmetry.space_group_name_H-M   'P 1'
#
loop_
_entity.id
_entity.type
_entity.pdbx_description
1 polymer ?
#
loop_
_entity_poly.entity_id
_entity_poly.type
_entity_poly.pdbx_seq_one_letter_code
_entity_poly.pdbx_strand_id
1 'polypeptide(L)' 'MFNLPPEHRVRMRTTNGVERLNKEIKRRTRVATLFPNSASCLRLVSAILAEQDEQWMTAKIYLTMKP' A
#
# COMPACT_ATOMS: atom_id res chain seq x y z
N MET A 1 -20.14 -4.15 2.35
CA MET A 1 -19.42 -5.44 2.22
C MET A 1 -20.27 -6.53 1.58
N PHE A 2 -21.52 -6.72 2.01
CA PHE A 2 -22.42 -7.74 1.45
C PHE A 2 -22.77 -7.53 -0.04
N ASN A 3 -22.71 -6.29 -0.54
CA ASN A 3 -22.93 -5.97 -1.95
C ASN A 3 -21.77 -6.37 -2.89
N LEU A 4 -20.64 -6.87 -2.37
CA LEU A 4 -19.54 -7.36 -3.21
C LEU A 4 -19.73 -8.84 -3.56
N PRO A 5 -19.21 -9.31 -4.72
CA PRO A 5 -19.14 -10.73 -5.02
C PRO A 5 -18.47 -11.51 -3.88
N PRO A 6 -18.94 -12.74 -3.55
CA PRO A 6 -18.38 -13.54 -2.45
C PRO A 6 -16.85 -13.68 -2.50
N GLU A 7 -16.29 -13.79 -3.71
CA GLU A 7 -14.86 -13.88 -3.98
C GLU A 7 -14.06 -12.68 -3.47
N HIS A 8 -14.65 -11.47 -3.49
CA HIS A 8 -13.99 -10.24 -3.08
C HIS A 8 -14.15 -9.94 -1.59
N ARG A 9 -15.20 -10.48 -0.96
CA ARG A 9 -15.54 -10.21 0.44
C ARG A 9 -14.39 -10.57 1.38
N VAL A 10 -13.72 -11.69 1.17
CA VAL A 10 -12.63 -12.14 2.06
C VAL A 10 -11.49 -11.13 2.09
N ARG A 11 -11.05 -10.65 0.91
CA ARG A 11 -9.95 -9.67 0.80
C ARG A 11 -10.38 -8.30 1.34
N MET A 12 -11.60 -7.87 1.02
CA MET A 12 -12.15 -6.58 1.44
C MET A 12 -12.56 -6.52 2.92
N ARG A 13 -12.66 -7.65 3.62
CA ARG A 13 -12.93 -7.71 5.07
C ARG A 13 -11.76 -7.20 5.89
N THR A 14 -10.55 -7.43 5.38
CA THR A 14 -9.33 -7.34 6.16
C THR A 14 -8.55 -6.09 5.81
N THR A 15 -7.82 -5.55 6.78
CA THR A 15 -6.88 -4.43 6.63
C THR A 15 -5.47 -4.87 6.24
N ASN A 16 -5.27 -6.16 5.97
CA ASN A 16 -3.96 -6.78 5.69
C ASN A 16 -3.13 -6.03 4.63
N GLY A 17 -3.77 -5.56 3.56
CA GLY A 17 -3.10 -4.81 2.49
C GLY A 17 -2.53 -3.47 2.99
N VAL A 18 -3.35 -2.71 3.73
CA VAL A 18 -2.96 -1.42 4.30
C VAL A 18 -1.92 -1.60 5.41
N GLU A 19 -2.07 -2.62 6.26
CA GLU A 19 -1.10 -2.95 7.31
C GLU A 19 0.27 -3.31 6.72
N ARG A 20 0.29 -4.10 5.64
CA ARG A 20 1.52 -4.44 4.92
C ARG A 20 2.18 -3.21 4.29
N LEU A 21 1.39 -2.31 3.68
CA LEU A 21 1.88 -1.04 3.15
C LEU A 21 2.50 -0.17 4.24
N ASN A 22 1.80 0.02 5.36
CA ASN A 22 2.28 0.80 6.50
C ASN A 22 3.55 0.22 7.11
N LYS A 23 3.65 -1.11 7.19
CA LYS A 23 4.84 -1.81 7.65
C LYS A 23 6.04 -1.53 6.73
N GLU A 24 5.81 -1.50 5.42
CA GLU A 24 6.86 -1.23 4.44
C GLU A 24 7.33 0.23 4.49
N ILE A 25 6.40 1.18 4.59
CA ILE A 25 6.72 2.60 4.82
C ILE A 25 7.59 2.72 6.08
N LYS A 26 7.14 2.15 7.21
CA LYS A 26 7.89 2.17 8.47
C LYS A 26 9.27 1.53 8.35
N ARG A 27 9.41 0.44 7.59
CA ARG A 27 10.69 -0.25 7.37
C ARG A 27 11.66 0.61 6.58
N ARG A 28 11.19 1.24 5.50
CA ARG A 28 12.04 2.04 4.59
C ARG A 28 12.35 3.43 5.13
N THR A 29 11.46 4.02 5.92
CA THR A 29 11.76 5.29 6.61
C THR A 29 12.71 5.10 7.79
N ARG A 30 12.81 3.89 8.36
CA ARG A 30 13.69 3.60 9.52
C ARG A 30 15.17 3.89 9.28
N VAL A 31 15.64 3.87 8.04
CA VAL A 31 17.03 4.23 7.67
C VAL A 31 17.29 5.73 7.93
N ALA A 32 16.27 6.56 7.75
CA ALA A 32 16.31 7.96 8.14
C ALA A 32 15.88 8.09 9.60
N THR A 33 16.84 7.96 10.53
CA THR A 33 16.62 8.09 11.99
C THR A 33 15.91 9.39 12.36
N LEU A 34 16.14 10.47 11.60
CA LEU A 34 15.47 11.76 11.72
C LEU A 34 15.32 12.39 10.33
N PHE A 35 14.21 13.10 10.10
CA PHE A 35 14.02 13.93 8.91
C PHE A 35 14.28 15.40 9.22
N PRO A 36 15.01 16.14 8.36
CA PRO A 36 15.30 17.56 8.57
C PRO A 36 14.06 18.45 8.47
N ASN A 37 13.01 18.03 7.76
CA ASN A 37 11.71 18.71 7.69
C ASN A 37 10.61 17.77 7.17
N SER A 38 9.35 18.18 7.28
CA SER A 38 8.19 17.42 6.79
C SER A 38 8.24 17.14 5.29
N ALA A 39 8.72 18.10 4.48
CA ALA A 39 8.83 17.94 3.03
C ALA A 39 9.80 16.81 2.64
N SER A 40 10.91 16.63 3.37
CA SER A 40 11.88 15.56 3.15
C SER A 40 11.29 14.17 3.45
N CYS A 41 10.50 14.07 4.52
CA CYS A 41 9.75 12.85 4.85
C CYS A 41 8.71 12.55 3.76
N LEU A 42 7.93 13.55 3.35
CA LEU A 42 6.93 13.42 2.30
C LEU A 42 7.54 12.92 1.00
N ARG A 43 8.68 13.48 0.56
CA ARG A 43 9.38 13.02 -0.66
C ARG A 43 9.72 11.54 -0.61
N LEU A 44 10.27 11.06 0.51
CA LEU A 44 10.63 9.64 0.64
C LEU A 44 9.39 8.75 0.65
N VAL A 45 8.37 9.11 1.42
CA VAL A 45 7.13 8.33 1.51
C VAL A 45 6.43 8.29 0.15
N SER A 46 6.32 9.42 -0.55
CA SER A 46 5.75 9.48 -1.89
C SER A 46 6.52 8.62 -2.90
N ALA A 47 7.86 8.61 -2.84
CA ALA A 47 8.67 7.74 -3.69
C ALA A 47 8.43 6.24 -3.40
N ILE A 48 8.31 5.85 -2.13
CA ILE A 48 7.99 4.47 -1.74
C ILE A 48 6.60 4.07 -2.25
N LEU A 49 5.63 4.97 -2.14
CA LEU A 49 4.26 4.71 -2.62
C LEU A 49 4.21 4.58 -4.14
N ALA A 50 4.97 5.39 -4.88
CA ALA A 50 5.07 5.30 -6.33
C ALA A 50 5.67 3.95 -6.77
N GLU A 51 6.74 3.48 -6.12
CA GLU A 51 7.31 2.16 -6.40
C GLU A 51 6.32 1.04 -6.09
N GLN A 52 5.55 1.16 -4.99
CA GLN A 52 4.56 0.15 -4.63
C GLN A 52 3.39 0.12 -5.62
N ASP A 53 2.96 1.27 -6.13
CA ASP A 53 1.93 1.39 -7.15
C ASP A 53 2.36 0.71 -8.45
N GLU A 54 3.58 0.99 -8.93
CA GLU A 54 4.15 0.34 -10.11
C GLU A 54 4.20 -1.19 -9.95
N GLN A 55 4.58 -1.69 -8.78
CA GLN A 55 4.54 -3.11 -8.46
C GLN A 55 3.12 -3.68 -8.50
N TRP A 56 2.11 -2.97 -7.99
CA TRP A 56 0.72 -3.43 -8.03
C TRP A 56 0.16 -3.46 -9.44
N MET A 57 0.58 -2.52 -10.28
CA MET A 57 0.20 -2.46 -11.70
C MET A 57 0.81 -3.58 -12.53
N THR A 58 2.03 -4.03 -12.19
CA THR A 58 2.75 -5.08 -12.93
C THR A 58 2.58 -6.49 -12.35
N ALA A 59 2.20 -6.62 -11.08
CA ALA A 59 2.01 -7.90 -10.42
C ALA A 59 0.64 -8.54 -10.76
N LYS A 60 0.37 -9.70 -10.13
CA LYS A 60 -0.88 -10.43 -10.29
C LYS A 60 -2.08 -9.60 -9.81
N ILE A 61 -3.14 -9.59 -10.61
CA ILE A 61 -4.41 -8.91 -10.31
C ILE A 61 -4.92 -9.29 -8.91
N TYR A 62 -5.02 -8.28 -8.03
CA TYR A 62 -5.43 -8.46 -6.64
C TYR A 62 -6.95 -8.58 -6.46
N LEU A 63 -7.75 -7.93 -7.30
CA LEU A 63 -9.21 -8.07 -7.34
C LEU A 63 -9.67 -8.00 -8.79
N THR A 64 -10.41 -9.00 -9.25
CA THR A 64 -10.97 -9.01 -10.60
C THR A 64 -12.34 -8.36 -10.55
N MET A 65 -12.36 -7.04 -10.63
CA MET A 65 -13.61 -6.29 -10.75
C MET A 65 -14.11 -6.45 -12.18
N LYS A 66 -15.02 -7.41 -12.41
CA LYS A 66 -15.81 -7.43 -13.66
C LYS A 66 -16.68 -6.17 -13.68
N PRO A 67 -16.86 -5.51 -14.85
CA PRO A 67 -17.76 -4.38 -14.99
C PRO A 67 -19.21 -4.77 -14.65
#